data_AF-A0A051U3X0-F1
#
_entry.id   AF-A0A051U3X0-F1
#
_cell.length_a   1.000
_cell.length_b   1.000
_cell.length_c   1.000
_cell.angle_alpha   90.00
_cell.angle_beta   90.00
_cell.angle_gamma   90.00
#
_symmetry.space_group_name_H-M   'P 1'
#
loop_
_entity.id
_entity.type
_entity.pdbx_description
1 polymer ?
#
loop_
_entity_poly.entity_id
_entity_poly.type
_entity_poly.pdbx_seq_one_letter_code
_entity_poly.pdbx_strand_id
1 'polypeptide(L)'
;MCFSITADLVVGTALVPVAVATLREVKHWREVPFALLPTVFAVHQFIEAAVWPNGVVSPGMANLAMRAYVFIALPLLPALVPWAIVMLEPHGARLRVTPFAVLGTVVSVYLAVVVLTEPVTVTKGPHALQYQTGVSDGYVWAVLYVIAVIGPALMSGYRSIVVFGLANLVGLIVVAILYTQAFASLWCIYAAALSVLALVHMVRRRRLPDPHRLHGVKDAVAARN
;
A
#
# COMPACT_ATOMS: atom_id res chain seq x y z
N MET A 1 8.33 7.28 4.16
CA MET A 1 9.39 7.88 4.95
C MET A 1 10.72 7.42 4.44
N CYS A 2 11.33 8.18 3.53
CA CYS A 2 12.77 8.11 3.34
C CYS A 2 13.46 9.12 4.26
N PHE A 3 14.79 9.11 4.23
CA PHE A 3 15.62 9.89 5.14
C PHE A 3 15.90 11.33 4.69
N SER A 4 15.53 11.69 3.46
CA SER A 4 15.74 13.02 2.90
C SER A 4 14.83 13.29 1.70
N ILE A 5 14.63 14.59 1.40
CA ILE A 5 13.94 15.05 0.20
C ILE A 5 14.51 14.42 -1.08
N THR A 6 15.83 14.32 -1.21
CA THR A 6 16.49 13.74 -2.38
C THR A 6 16.16 12.26 -2.50
N ALA A 7 16.14 11.52 -1.39
CA ALA A 7 15.77 10.11 -1.40
C ALA A 7 14.31 9.93 -1.84
N ASP A 8 13.39 10.73 -1.32
CA ASP A 8 11.98 10.71 -1.71
C ASP A 8 11.80 10.97 -3.23
N LEU A 9 12.49 11.99 -3.77
CA LEU A 9 12.45 12.33 -5.19
C LEU A 9 13.07 11.23 -6.08
N VAL A 10 14.18 10.64 -5.65
CA VAL A 10 14.85 9.55 -6.38
C VAL A 10 13.97 8.31 -6.41
N VAL A 11 13.44 7.89 -5.26
CA VAL A 11 12.57 6.69 -5.16
C VAL A 11 11.27 6.92 -5.91
N GLY A 12 10.63 8.09 -5.75
CA GLY A 12 9.42 8.48 -6.48
C GLY A 12 9.63 8.41 -7.99
N THR A 13 10.68 9.05 -8.50
CA THR A 13 11.03 9.05 -9.93
C THR A 13 11.35 7.65 -10.45
N ALA A 14 12.13 6.87 -9.70
CA ALA A 14 12.50 5.50 -10.07
C ALA A 14 11.29 4.56 -10.15
N LEU A 15 10.22 4.85 -9.41
CA LEU A 15 8.98 4.06 -9.41
C LEU A 15 8.01 4.41 -10.53
N VAL A 16 8.11 5.60 -11.13
CA VAL A 16 7.27 5.99 -12.27
C VAL A 16 7.26 4.94 -13.40
N PRO A 17 8.40 4.43 -13.90
CA PRO A 17 8.37 3.40 -14.94
C PRO A 17 7.73 2.09 -14.46
N VAL A 18 7.93 1.70 -13.19
CA VAL A 18 7.30 0.51 -12.61
C VAL A 18 5.78 0.69 -12.54
N ALA A 19 5.31 1.86 -12.11
CA ALA A 19 3.90 2.22 -12.06
C ALA A 19 3.25 2.20 -13.45
N VAL A 20 3.87 2.85 -14.44
CA VAL A 20 3.39 2.86 -15.82
C VAL A 20 3.35 1.44 -16.40
N ALA A 21 4.42 0.65 -16.21
CA ALA A 21 4.47 -0.72 -16.67
C ALA A 21 3.36 -1.56 -16.02
N THR A 22 3.16 -1.44 -14.71
CA THR A 22 2.15 -2.23 -13.97
C THR A 22 0.74 -1.92 -14.47
N LEU A 23 0.44 -0.64 -14.74
CA LEU A 23 -0.85 -0.21 -15.30
C LEU A 23 -1.06 -0.68 -16.74
N ARG A 24 -0.01 -0.74 -17.58
CA ARG A 24 -0.10 -1.27 -18.96
C ARG A 24 -0.42 -2.76 -19.02
N GLU A 25 -0.15 -3.50 -17.95
CA GLU A 25 -0.46 -4.93 -17.86
C GLU A 25 -1.94 -5.21 -17.52
N VAL A 26 -2.71 -4.19 -17.11
CA VAL A 26 -4.13 -4.30 -16.80
C VAL A 26 -4.93 -4.66 -18.06
N LYS A 27 -5.79 -5.67 -17.94
CA LYS A 27 -6.81 -5.97 -18.98
C LYS A 27 -8.24 -5.82 -18.50
N HIS A 28 -8.45 -5.91 -17.18
CA HIS A 28 -9.78 -5.79 -16.59
C HIS A 28 -9.78 -4.74 -15.48
N TRP A 29 -10.89 -4.02 -15.32
CA TRP A 29 -11.06 -3.00 -14.29
C TRP A 29 -10.77 -3.55 -12.87
N ARG A 30 -11.02 -4.85 -12.65
CA ARG A 30 -10.77 -5.55 -11.39
C ARG A 30 -9.30 -5.58 -10.96
N GLU A 31 -8.37 -5.37 -11.88
CA GLU A 31 -6.93 -5.41 -11.61
C GLU A 31 -6.36 -4.02 -11.31
N VAL A 32 -7.11 -2.97 -11.65
CA VAL A 32 -6.69 -1.58 -11.52
C VAL A 32 -6.27 -1.24 -10.08
N PRO A 33 -7.03 -1.57 -9.02
CA PRO A 33 -6.64 -1.17 -7.67
C PRO A 33 -5.29 -1.76 -7.23
N PHE A 34 -4.97 -2.99 -7.64
CA PHE A 34 -3.68 -3.60 -7.34
C PHE A 34 -2.56 -3.01 -8.20
N ALA A 35 -2.84 -2.79 -9.49
CA ALA A 35 -1.89 -2.18 -10.40
C ALA A 35 -1.56 -0.71 -10.06
N LEU A 36 -2.44 -0.04 -9.29
CA LEU A 36 -2.21 1.30 -8.77
C LEU A 36 -1.28 1.35 -7.56
N LEU A 37 -0.97 0.24 -6.88
CA LEU A 37 -0.12 0.25 -5.69
C LEU A 37 1.24 0.94 -5.91
N PRO A 38 1.99 0.66 -6.99
CA PRO A 38 3.24 1.38 -7.28
C PRO A 38 3.02 2.87 -7.58
N THR A 39 1.88 3.22 -8.19
CA THR A 39 1.53 4.62 -8.48
C THR A 39 1.27 5.39 -7.19
N VAL A 40 0.46 4.81 -6.30
CA VAL A 40 0.18 5.37 -4.98
C VAL A 40 1.48 5.54 -4.21
N PHE A 41 2.36 4.55 -4.23
CA PHE A 41 3.64 4.65 -3.54
C PHE A 41 4.54 5.76 -4.13
N ALA A 42 4.65 5.88 -5.46
CA ALA A 42 5.41 6.95 -6.10
C ALA A 42 4.86 8.35 -5.74
N VAL A 43 3.53 8.53 -5.82
CA VAL A 43 2.87 9.79 -5.41
C VAL A 43 3.12 10.08 -3.93
N HIS A 44 3.06 9.06 -3.09
CA HIS A 44 3.31 9.19 -1.66
C HIS A 44 4.72 9.72 -1.37
N GLN A 45 5.73 9.32 -2.16
CA GLN A 45 7.10 9.83 -2.05
C GLN A 45 7.22 11.29 -2.50
N PHE A 46 6.61 11.66 -3.63
CA PHE A 46 6.62 13.05 -4.08
C PHE A 46 5.91 14.00 -3.11
N ILE A 47 4.83 13.55 -2.48
CA ILE A 47 4.16 14.31 -1.43
C ILE A 47 5.09 14.48 -0.23
N GLU A 48 5.79 13.42 0.20
CA GLU A 48 6.74 13.51 1.31
C GLU A 48 7.86 14.52 1.06
N ALA A 49 8.39 14.55 -0.17
CA ALA A 49 9.38 15.54 -0.59
C ALA A 49 8.90 16.99 -0.39
N ALA A 50 7.61 17.25 -0.54
CA ALA A 50 7.01 18.56 -0.31
C ALA A 50 6.79 18.89 1.18
N VAL A 51 6.76 17.88 2.06
CA VAL A 51 6.65 18.06 3.53
C VAL A 51 7.98 18.49 4.13
N TRP A 52 9.11 18.05 3.57
CA TRP A 52 10.43 18.44 4.05
C TRP A 52 10.63 19.97 4.00
N PRO A 53 11.30 20.57 5.00
CA PRO A 53 11.71 21.97 4.93
C PRO A 53 12.64 22.19 3.73
N ASN A 54 12.17 22.93 2.72
CA ASN A 54 12.89 23.11 1.46
C ASN A 54 12.97 24.57 0.98
N GLY A 55 12.31 25.51 1.65
CA GLY A 55 12.33 26.94 1.31
C GLY A 55 11.58 27.33 0.02
N VAL A 56 11.04 26.35 -0.72
CA VAL A 56 10.32 26.55 -1.99
C VAL A 56 8.81 26.37 -1.81
N VAL A 57 8.40 25.41 -0.99
CA VAL A 57 7.01 25.09 -0.71
C VAL A 57 6.47 26.01 0.38
N SER A 58 5.34 26.68 0.12
CA SER A 58 4.70 27.56 1.10
C SER A 58 4.22 26.77 2.34
N PRO A 59 4.14 27.39 3.53
CA PRO A 59 3.67 26.70 4.74
C PRO A 59 2.28 26.05 4.60
N GLY A 60 1.37 26.72 3.88
CA GLY A 60 0.03 26.18 3.59
C GLY A 60 0.08 24.94 2.70
N MET A 61 0.93 24.93 1.67
CA MET A 61 1.10 23.79 0.79
C MET A 61 1.82 22.62 1.49
N ALA A 62 2.80 22.90 2.35
CA ALA A 62 3.47 21.88 3.17
C ALA A 62 2.49 21.21 4.15
N ASN A 63 1.57 21.96 4.75
CA ASN A 63 0.49 21.42 5.60
C ASN A 63 -0.48 20.55 4.78
N LEU A 64 -0.88 21.00 3.58
CA LEU A 64 -1.70 20.19 2.68
C LEU A 64 -0.99 18.89 2.28
N ALA A 65 0.29 18.96 1.93
CA ALA A 65 1.11 17.80 1.60
C ALA A 65 1.21 16.84 2.79
N MET A 66 1.43 17.35 4.00
CA MET A 66 1.46 16.55 5.23
C MET A 66 0.12 15.82 5.45
N ARG A 67 -1.00 16.53 5.33
CA ARG A 67 -2.34 15.91 5.46
C ARG A 67 -2.58 14.87 4.38
N ALA A 68 -2.21 15.15 3.13
CA ALA A 68 -2.33 14.19 2.03
C ALA A 68 -1.45 12.95 2.24
N TYR A 69 -0.22 13.13 2.71
CA TYR A 69 0.71 12.05 3.06
C TYR A 69 0.09 11.12 4.11
N VAL A 70 -0.40 11.69 5.22
CA VAL A 70 -1.02 10.91 6.30
C VAL A 70 -2.34 10.28 5.85
N PHE A 71 -3.14 10.95 5.02
CA PHE A 71 -4.38 10.42 4.48
C PHE A 71 -4.14 9.20 3.56
N ILE A 72 -3.07 9.21 2.77
CA ILE A 72 -2.68 8.06 1.96
C ILE A 72 -2.24 6.90 2.87
N ALA A 73 -1.38 7.19 3.84
CA ALA A 73 -0.81 6.17 4.71
C ALA A 73 -1.84 5.48 5.61
N LEU A 74 -2.73 6.26 6.23
CA LEU A 74 -3.62 5.78 7.28
C LEU A 74 -5.01 5.37 6.72
N PRO A 75 -5.82 6.26 6.13
CA PRO A 75 -7.10 5.89 5.51
C PRO A 75 -7.01 5.06 4.22
N LEU A 76 -6.21 5.47 3.24
CA LEU A 76 -6.34 4.94 1.89
C LEU A 76 -5.84 3.49 1.79
N LEU A 77 -4.68 3.18 2.35
CA LEU A 77 -4.07 1.84 2.28
C LEU A 77 -4.95 0.69 2.86
N PRO A 78 -5.55 0.80 4.06
CA PRO A 78 -6.36 -0.28 4.64
C PRO A 78 -7.68 -0.49 3.91
N ALA A 79 -8.15 0.47 3.10
CA ALA A 79 -9.20 0.21 2.13
C ALA A 79 -8.63 -0.40 0.84
N LEU A 80 -7.62 0.27 0.24
CA LEU A 80 -7.12 -0.05 -1.09
C LEU A 80 -6.56 -1.47 -1.20
N VAL A 81 -5.69 -1.89 -0.29
CA VAL A 81 -4.99 -3.18 -0.37
C VAL A 81 -5.93 -4.38 -0.27
N PRO A 82 -6.78 -4.51 0.77
CA PRO A 82 -7.68 -5.66 0.85
C PRO A 82 -8.71 -5.67 -0.28
N TRP A 83 -9.24 -4.51 -0.69
CA TRP A 83 -10.17 -4.45 -1.83
C TRP A 83 -9.49 -4.82 -3.15
N ALA A 84 -8.24 -4.41 -3.36
CA ALA A 84 -7.45 -4.83 -4.51
C ALA A 84 -7.32 -6.35 -4.57
N ILE A 85 -7.04 -7.00 -3.44
CA ILE A 85 -6.91 -8.46 -3.36
C ILE A 85 -8.25 -9.17 -3.56
N VAL A 86 -9.34 -8.69 -2.95
CA VAL A 86 -10.70 -9.22 -3.17
C VAL A 86 -11.07 -9.16 -4.66
N MET A 87 -10.76 -8.05 -5.33
CA MET A 87 -11.05 -7.86 -6.75
C MET A 87 -10.18 -8.75 -7.65
N LEU A 88 -8.96 -9.07 -7.22
CA LEU A 88 -8.06 -10.02 -7.88
C LEU A 88 -8.53 -11.48 -7.76
N GLU A 89 -9.10 -11.87 -6.62
CA GLU A 89 -9.50 -13.26 -6.35
C GLU A 89 -10.64 -13.74 -7.28
N PRO A 90 -10.61 -15.01 -7.73
CA PRO A 90 -11.74 -15.63 -8.44
C PRO A 90 -13.02 -15.61 -7.62
N HIS A 91 -14.18 -15.64 -8.27
CA HIS A 91 -15.49 -15.52 -7.60
C HIS A 91 -15.65 -16.47 -6.40
N GLY A 92 -15.28 -17.74 -6.55
CA GLY A 92 -15.39 -18.73 -5.48
C GLY A 92 -14.43 -18.54 -4.30
N ALA A 93 -13.33 -17.78 -4.47
CA ALA A 93 -12.32 -17.55 -3.43
C ALA A 93 -12.49 -16.20 -2.71
N ARG A 94 -13.29 -15.27 -3.25
CA ARG A 94 -13.43 -13.92 -2.68
C ARG A 94 -13.95 -13.91 -1.24
N LEU A 95 -14.91 -14.78 -0.93
CA LEU A 95 -15.52 -14.86 0.41
C LEU A 95 -14.49 -15.12 1.51
N ARG A 96 -13.35 -15.74 1.17
CA ARG A 96 -12.25 -15.98 2.11
C ARG A 96 -11.51 -14.70 2.50
N VAL A 97 -11.46 -13.71 1.60
CA VAL A 97 -10.71 -12.45 1.78
C VAL A 97 -11.61 -11.24 2.06
N THR A 98 -12.92 -11.31 1.74
CA THR A 98 -13.89 -10.23 1.97
C THR A 98 -13.95 -9.73 3.43
N PRO A 99 -13.90 -10.58 4.47
CA PRO A 99 -13.92 -10.10 5.86
C PRO A 99 -12.80 -9.09 6.17
N PHE A 100 -11.62 -9.26 5.57
CA PHE A 100 -10.51 -8.32 5.74
C PHE A 100 -10.75 -6.99 5.04
N ALA A 101 -11.47 -6.98 3.91
CA ALA A 101 -11.87 -5.74 3.24
C ALA A 101 -12.93 -4.98 4.02
N VAL A 102 -13.87 -5.68 4.65
CA VAL A 102 -14.83 -5.05 5.58
C VAL A 102 -14.09 -4.45 6.76
N LEU A 103 -13.20 -5.22 7.42
CA LEU A 103 -12.38 -4.73 8.51
C LEU A 103 -11.54 -3.51 8.09
N GLY A 104 -10.85 -3.61 6.94
CA GLY A 104 -10.04 -2.53 6.38
C GLY A 104 -10.85 -1.28 6.06
N THR A 105 -12.10 -1.43 5.62
CA THR A 105 -13.01 -0.30 5.41
C THR A 105 -13.38 0.36 6.73
N VAL A 106 -13.69 -0.41 7.78
CA VAL A 106 -13.98 0.14 9.13
C VAL A 106 -12.78 0.91 9.67
N VAL A 107 -11.57 0.32 9.59
CA VAL A 107 -10.32 0.97 9.99
C VAL A 107 -10.08 2.25 9.16
N SER A 108 -10.28 2.18 7.84
CA SER A 108 -10.13 3.31 6.93
C SER A 108 -11.05 4.48 7.28
N VAL A 109 -12.34 4.20 7.54
CA VAL A 109 -13.32 5.23 7.91
C VAL A 109 -12.95 5.91 9.22
N TYR A 110 -12.59 5.14 10.26
CA TYR A 110 -12.17 5.71 11.52
C TYR A 110 -10.92 6.58 11.36
N LEU A 111 -9.88 6.08 10.69
CA LEU A 111 -8.65 6.82 10.46
C LEU A 111 -8.89 8.06 9.57
N ALA A 112 -9.83 8.01 8.63
CA ALA A 112 -10.22 9.15 7.81
C ALA A 112 -10.84 10.25 8.66
N VAL A 113 -11.76 9.89 9.57
CA VAL A 113 -12.34 10.83 10.52
C VAL A 113 -11.22 11.49 11.33
N VAL A 114 -10.34 10.70 11.95
CA VAL A 114 -9.24 11.25 12.77
C VAL A 114 -8.36 12.20 11.96
N VAL A 115 -7.92 11.82 10.75
CA VAL A 115 -7.03 12.66 9.93
C VAL A 115 -7.71 13.96 9.47
N LEU A 116 -9.04 13.95 9.31
CA LEU A 116 -9.80 15.10 8.84
C LEU A 116 -10.23 16.03 9.99
N THR A 117 -10.51 15.51 11.17
CA THR A 117 -11.04 16.28 12.31
C THR A 117 -9.97 16.67 13.33
N GLU A 118 -8.95 15.84 13.53
CA GLU A 118 -7.91 16.06 14.54
C GLU A 118 -6.69 16.80 13.95
N PRO A 119 -5.95 17.55 14.78
CA PRO A 119 -4.68 18.14 14.35
C PRO A 119 -3.66 17.05 14.03
N VAL A 120 -3.06 17.16 12.85
CA VAL A 120 -1.92 16.37 12.42
C VAL A 120 -0.68 17.24 12.54
N THR A 121 0.35 16.75 13.23
CA THR A 121 1.62 17.45 13.36
C THR A 121 2.75 16.61 12.77
N VAL A 122 3.77 17.29 12.25
CA VAL A 122 4.99 16.65 11.75
C VAL A 122 6.19 17.23 12.50
N THR A 123 7.02 16.37 13.06
CA THR A 123 8.28 16.75 13.69
C THR A 123 9.45 16.16 12.91
N LYS A 124 10.48 16.98 12.68
CA LYS A 124 11.69 16.51 12.00
C LYS A 124 12.55 15.74 13.00
N GLY A 125 12.68 14.43 12.79
CA GLY A 125 13.69 13.61 13.43
C GLY A 125 15.06 13.73 12.72
N PRO A 126 16.13 13.16 13.32
CA PRO A 126 17.47 13.17 12.72
C PRO A 126 17.53 12.58 11.30
N HIS A 127 16.76 11.52 11.03
CA HIS A 127 16.77 10.82 9.74
C HIS A 127 15.37 10.46 9.20
N ALA A 128 14.30 11.08 9.71
CA ALA A 128 12.92 10.85 9.22
C ALA A 128 11.98 11.98 9.66
N LEU A 129 10.89 12.16 8.93
CA LEU A 129 9.74 12.94 9.39
C LEU A 129 8.86 12.05 10.28
N GLN A 130 8.55 12.51 11.48
CA GLN A 130 7.65 11.80 12.39
C GLN A 130 6.30 12.49 12.37
N TYR A 131 5.25 11.72 12.07
CA TYR A 131 3.89 12.23 11.98
C TYR A 131 3.13 11.79 13.21
N GLN A 132 2.51 12.74 13.91
CA GLN A 132 1.69 12.49 15.08
C GLN A 132 0.23 12.79 14.74
N THR A 133 -0.65 11.91 15.17
CA THR A 133 -2.09 11.96 14.91
C THR A 133 -2.85 11.78 16.22
N GLY A 134 -4.03 12.39 16.34
CA GLY A 134 -4.93 12.27 17.50
C GLY A 134 -5.66 10.93 17.66
N VAL A 135 -5.07 9.81 17.18
CA VAL A 135 -5.70 8.49 17.26
C VAL A 135 -5.76 8.03 18.72
N SER A 136 -6.97 7.80 19.24
CA SER A 136 -7.18 7.14 20.53
C SER A 136 -6.94 5.63 20.40
N ASP A 137 -6.40 4.99 21.43
CA ASP A 137 -6.13 3.54 21.44
C ASP A 137 -5.32 3.05 20.22
N GLY A 138 -4.30 3.82 19.83
CA GLY A 138 -3.55 3.61 18.59
C GLY A 138 -2.98 2.19 18.40
N TYR A 139 -2.70 1.47 19.48
CA TYR A 139 -2.25 0.08 19.41
C TYR A 139 -3.33 -0.86 18.83
N VAL A 140 -4.59 -0.73 19.26
CA VAL A 140 -5.70 -1.57 18.78
C VAL A 140 -5.91 -1.34 17.28
N TRP A 141 -5.98 -0.07 16.88
CA TRP A 141 -6.15 0.30 15.47
C TRP A 141 -4.96 -0.12 14.60
N ALA A 142 -3.74 -0.05 15.12
CA ALA A 142 -2.56 -0.56 14.42
C ALA A 142 -2.64 -2.07 14.18
N VAL A 143 -3.04 -2.87 15.18
CA VAL A 143 -3.21 -4.32 15.03
C VAL A 143 -4.31 -4.63 14.00
N LEU A 144 -5.46 -3.96 14.09
CA LEU A 144 -6.57 -4.15 13.13
C LEU A 144 -6.16 -3.76 11.71
N TYR A 145 -5.42 -2.66 11.56
CA TYR A 145 -4.85 -2.22 10.29
C TYR A 145 -3.95 -3.31 9.68
N VAL A 146 -3.02 -3.85 10.47
CA VAL A 146 -2.07 -4.87 10.01
C VAL A 146 -2.81 -6.13 9.58
N ILE A 147 -3.79 -6.59 10.35
CA ILE A 147 -4.63 -7.73 10.00
C ILE A 147 -5.38 -7.46 8.69
N ALA A 148 -5.98 -6.27 8.52
CA ALA A 148 -6.72 -5.91 7.33
C ALA A 148 -5.85 -5.84 6.06
N VAL A 149 -4.63 -5.32 6.16
CA VAL A 149 -3.74 -5.14 5.00
C VAL A 149 -2.98 -6.42 4.65
N ILE A 150 -2.49 -7.16 5.64
CA ILE A 150 -1.64 -8.35 5.42
C ILE A 150 -2.46 -9.64 5.33
N GLY A 151 -3.49 -9.79 6.16
CA GLY A 151 -4.37 -10.95 6.20
C GLY A 151 -4.90 -11.43 4.83
N PRO A 152 -5.48 -10.56 3.97
CA PRO A 152 -6.00 -11.00 2.67
C PRO A 152 -4.90 -11.52 1.76
N ALA A 153 -3.68 -10.97 1.84
CA ALA A 153 -2.57 -11.41 1.02
C ALA A 153 -2.09 -12.81 1.42
N LEU A 154 -2.03 -13.09 2.73
CA LEU A 154 -1.66 -14.41 3.26
C LEU A 154 -2.72 -15.49 2.97
N MET A 155 -3.99 -15.09 2.85
CA MET A 155 -5.10 -16.00 2.55
C MET A 155 -5.40 -16.13 1.05
N SER A 156 -4.68 -15.37 0.21
CA SER A 156 -4.84 -15.38 -1.25
C SER A 156 -4.53 -16.74 -1.86
N GLY A 157 -5.24 -17.10 -2.94
CA GLY A 157 -4.96 -18.30 -3.73
C GLY A 157 -3.70 -18.18 -4.59
N TYR A 158 -3.17 -16.97 -4.78
CA TYR A 158 -2.02 -16.72 -5.64
C TYR A 158 -0.72 -16.68 -4.84
N ARG A 159 0.21 -17.60 -5.12
CA ARG A 159 1.52 -17.68 -4.44
C ARG A 159 2.29 -16.36 -4.45
N SER A 160 2.23 -15.58 -5.53
CA SER A 160 2.92 -14.28 -5.62
C SER A 160 2.32 -13.23 -4.68
N ILE A 161 1.00 -13.25 -4.45
CA ILE A 161 0.34 -12.36 -3.48
C ILE A 161 0.66 -12.81 -2.05
N VAL A 162 0.73 -14.11 -1.80
CA VAL A 162 1.17 -14.64 -0.49
C VAL A 162 2.62 -14.22 -0.19
N VAL A 163 3.53 -14.33 -1.17
CA VAL A 163 4.92 -13.85 -1.01
C VAL A 163 4.96 -12.34 -0.73
N PHE A 164 4.13 -11.55 -1.42
CA PHE A 164 3.97 -10.13 -1.14
C PHE A 164 3.51 -9.87 0.30
N GLY A 165 2.50 -10.61 0.79
CA GLY A 165 2.00 -10.51 2.17
C GLY A 165 3.04 -10.93 3.21
N LEU A 166 3.72 -12.05 3.00
CA LEU A 166 4.80 -12.54 3.88
C LEU A 166 5.95 -11.56 3.95
N ALA A 167 6.37 -11.02 2.81
CA ALA A 167 7.39 -9.99 2.79
C ALA A 167 6.93 -8.81 3.67
N ASN A 168 5.70 -8.30 3.49
CA ASN A 168 5.20 -7.15 4.27
C ASN A 168 5.17 -7.45 5.77
N LEU A 169 4.80 -8.67 6.15
CA LEU A 169 4.81 -9.11 7.54
C LEU A 169 6.23 -9.12 8.12
N VAL A 170 7.19 -9.68 7.38
CA VAL A 170 8.61 -9.68 7.80
C VAL A 170 9.12 -8.25 7.92
N GLY A 171 8.86 -7.40 6.93
CA GLY A 171 9.23 -5.98 6.96
C GLY A 171 8.67 -5.27 8.19
N LEU A 172 7.39 -5.50 8.50
CA LEU A 172 6.74 -4.94 9.68
C LEU A 172 7.36 -5.43 10.99
N ILE A 173 7.61 -6.74 11.13
CA ILE A 173 8.23 -7.32 12.33
C ILE A 173 9.63 -6.74 12.54
N VAL A 174 10.41 -6.67 11.45
CA VAL A 174 11.77 -6.13 11.47
C VAL A 174 11.77 -4.66 11.88
N VAL A 175 10.81 -3.85 11.38
CA VAL A 175 10.59 -2.46 11.83
C VAL A 175 10.25 -2.41 13.31
N ALA A 176 9.30 -3.25 13.76
CA ALA A 176 8.82 -3.27 15.14
C ALA A 176 9.90 -3.67 16.15
N ILE A 177 10.82 -4.55 15.78
CA ILE A 177 11.92 -4.99 16.66
C ILE A 177 13.05 -3.97 16.70
N LEU A 178 13.43 -3.43 15.54
CA LEU A 178 14.69 -2.72 15.44
C LEU A 178 14.59 -1.23 15.75
N TYR A 179 13.43 -0.58 15.66
CA TYR A 179 13.15 0.81 16.11
C TYR A 179 14.30 1.83 15.93
N THR A 180 15.13 1.67 14.89
CA THR A 180 16.34 2.47 14.68
C THR A 180 16.13 3.46 13.55
N GLN A 181 16.77 4.62 13.65
CA GLN A 181 16.57 5.73 12.71
C GLN A 181 16.99 5.42 11.26
N ALA A 182 17.74 4.33 11.03
CA ALA A 182 18.09 3.85 9.70
C ALA A 182 16.89 3.22 8.93
N PHE A 183 15.78 2.91 9.61
CA PHE A 183 14.65 2.18 9.03
C PHE A 183 13.87 2.91 7.95
N ALA A 184 13.84 4.24 7.97
CA ALA A 184 13.18 5.02 6.93
C ALA A 184 13.76 4.66 5.53
N SER A 185 15.09 4.59 5.43
CA SER A 185 15.76 4.19 4.19
C SER A 185 15.43 2.74 3.75
N LEU A 186 15.42 1.81 4.70
CA LEU A 186 15.12 0.40 4.44
C LEU A 186 13.67 0.22 3.99
N TRP A 187 12.73 0.94 4.62
CA TRP A 187 11.32 0.90 4.24
C TRP A 187 11.10 1.38 2.80
N CYS A 188 11.79 2.43 2.37
CA CYS A 188 11.69 2.92 0.99
C CYS A 188 12.20 1.90 -0.02
N ILE A 189 13.38 1.32 0.20
CA ILE A 189 13.94 0.25 -0.65
C ILE A 189 13.00 -0.96 -0.67
N TYR A 190 12.48 -1.31 0.50
CA TYR A 190 11.59 -2.44 0.70
C TYR A 190 10.26 -2.25 -0.07
N ALA A 191 9.63 -1.08 0.04
CA ALA A 191 8.42 -0.76 -0.70
C ALA A 191 8.66 -0.64 -2.22
N ALA A 192 9.85 -0.21 -2.65
CA ALA A 192 10.24 -0.27 -4.05
C ALA A 192 10.35 -1.72 -4.56
N ALA A 193 10.95 -2.63 -3.77
CA ALA A 193 11.01 -4.05 -4.09
C ALA A 193 9.60 -4.68 -4.17
N LEU A 194 8.71 -4.33 -3.24
CA LEU A 194 7.30 -4.74 -3.27
C LEU A 194 6.56 -4.24 -4.52
N SER A 195 6.85 -3.03 -4.97
CA SER A 195 6.29 -2.46 -6.20
C SER A 195 6.72 -3.25 -7.45
N VAL A 196 7.98 -3.69 -7.48
CA VAL A 196 8.49 -4.58 -8.53
C VAL A 196 7.82 -5.96 -8.46
N LEU A 197 7.60 -6.51 -7.26
CA LEU A 197 6.85 -7.77 -7.11
C LEU A 197 5.41 -7.66 -7.62
N ALA A 198 4.75 -6.51 -7.39
CA ALA A 198 3.43 -6.23 -7.95
C ALA A 198 3.46 -6.19 -9.49
N LEU A 199 4.46 -5.56 -10.10
CA LEU A 199 4.67 -5.59 -11.56
C LEU A 199 4.87 -7.02 -12.06
N VAL A 200 5.75 -7.80 -11.42
CA VAL A 200 6.01 -9.20 -11.80
C VAL A 200 4.73 -10.04 -11.71
N HIS A 201 3.90 -9.82 -10.68
CA HIS A 201 2.59 -10.46 -10.58
C HIS A 201 1.72 -10.11 -11.79
N MET A 202 1.60 -8.83 -12.13
CA MET A 202 0.77 -8.37 -13.25
C MET A 202 1.24 -8.92 -14.60
N VAL A 203 2.55 -8.92 -14.86
CA VAL A 203 3.14 -9.50 -16.08
C VAL A 203 2.84 -11.00 -16.19
N ARG A 204 2.96 -11.75 -15.08
CA ARG A 204 2.60 -13.18 -15.06
C ARG A 204 1.12 -13.39 -15.28
N ARG A 205 0.27 -12.54 -14.68
CA ARG A 205 -1.18 -12.64 -14.79
C ARG A 205 -1.68 -12.33 -16.20
N ARG A 206 -1.06 -11.37 -16.91
CA ARG A 206 -1.40 -11.04 -18.30
C ARG A 206 -1.18 -12.21 -19.26
N ARG A 207 -0.32 -13.17 -18.91
CA ARG A 207 -0.09 -14.39 -19.71
C ARG A 207 -1.17 -15.46 -19.51
N LEU A 208 -2.07 -15.31 -18.53
CA LEU A 208 -3.16 -16.26 -18.29
C LEU A 208 -4.33 -16.03 -19.27
N PRO A 209 -4.99 -17.10 -19.77
CA PRO A 209 -6.22 -16.96 -20.54
C PRO A 209 -7.36 -16.34 -19.70
N ASP A 210 -8.22 -15.52 -20.32
CA ASP A 210 -9.29 -14.80 -19.62
C ASP A 210 -10.22 -15.66 -18.74
N PRO A 211 -10.62 -16.90 -19.12
CA PRO A 211 -11.40 -17.77 -18.25
C PRO A 211 -10.69 -18.08 -16.92
N HIS A 212 -9.37 -18.27 -16.95
CA HIS A 212 -8.56 -18.56 -15.76
C HIS A 212 -8.41 -17.32 -14.86
N ARG A 213 -8.54 -16.12 -15.43
CA ARG A 213 -8.42 -14.85 -14.69
C ARG A 213 -9.72 -14.51 -13.94
N LEU A 214 -10.86 -14.84 -14.54
CA LEU A 214 -12.18 -14.55 -13.99
C LEU A 214 -12.66 -15.62 -12.99
N HIS A 215 -12.46 -16.89 -13.36
CA HIS A 215 -12.99 -18.04 -12.63
C HIS A 215 -11.92 -18.83 -11.88
N GLY A 216 -10.64 -18.59 -12.13
CA GLY A 216 -9.56 -19.41 -11.56
C GLY A 216 -9.38 -20.73 -12.30
N VAL A 217 -8.24 -21.38 -12.08
CA VAL A 217 -7.82 -22.57 -12.84
C VAL A 217 -8.77 -23.77 -12.66
N LYS A 218 -9.35 -23.92 -11.46
CA LYS A 218 -10.22 -25.06 -11.13
C LYS A 218 -11.59 -24.96 -11.82
N ASP A 219 -12.16 -23.77 -11.88
CA ASP A 219 -13.51 -23.57 -12.43
C ASP A 219 -13.49 -23.48 -13.97
N ALA A 220 -12.39 -23.02 -14.58
CA ALA A 220 -12.24 -22.99 -16.04
C ALA A 220 -12.15 -24.40 -16.67
N VAL A 221 -11.68 -25.39 -15.92
CA VAL A 221 -11.67 -26.80 -16.33
C VAL A 221 -13.06 -27.43 -16.12
N ALA A 222 -13.76 -27.08 -15.03
CA ALA A 222 -15.13 -27.53 -14.79
C ALA A 222 -16.15 -26.95 -15.77
N ALA A 223 -15.95 -25.72 -16.26
CA ALA A 223 -16.82 -25.09 -17.27
C ALA A 223 -16.58 -25.57 -18.71
N ARG A 224 -15.55 -26.39 -18.94
CA ARG A 224 -15.25 -27.02 -20.24
C ARG A 224 -15.75 -28.46 -20.35
N ASN A 225 -16.20 -29.05 -19.25
CA ASN A 225 -16.83 -30.37 -19.18
C ASN A 225 -18.33 -30.22 -18.99
#